data_AF-A0A7D7WFK9-F1
#
_entry.id   AF-A0A7D7WFK9-F1
#
_cell.length_a   1.000
_cell.length_b   1.000
_cell.length_c   1.000
_cell.angle_alpha   90.00
_cell.angle_beta   90.00
_cell.angle_gamma   90.00
#
_symmetry.space_group_name_H-M   'P 1'
#
loop_
_entity.id
_entity.type
_entity.pdbx_description
1 polymer ?
#
loop_
_entity_poly.entity_id
_entity_poly.type
_entity_poly.pdbx_seq_one_letter_code
_entity_poly.pdbx_strand_id
1 'polypeptide(L)'
;MKVACVKVTEVKGSGDQQGAKPEDDAIKTALAALKKIKDVAEKQGIKLAEASGATVGSTDKDGAAILATESGGKGLAAGEASKALAIVTKVTGEETLAAVLASKEGDKALSSAATAGTTAVSFALGGNENHVKTKQ
;
A
#
# COMPACT_ATOMS: atom_id res chain seq x y z
N MET A 1 11.80 22.17 -17.76
CA MET A 1 11.73 20.79 -17.22
C MET A 1 10.93 20.88 -15.91
N LYS A 2 9.66 20.50 -15.93
CA LYS A 2 8.77 20.63 -14.77
C LYS A 2 9.14 19.51 -13.81
N VAL A 3 9.88 19.84 -12.75
CA VAL A 3 10.12 18.90 -11.65
C VAL A 3 8.75 18.67 -11.01
N ALA A 4 8.12 17.53 -11.31
CA ALA A 4 6.93 17.11 -10.58
C ALA A 4 7.39 16.85 -9.14
N CYS A 5 7.13 17.80 -8.24
CA CYS A 5 7.24 17.54 -6.82
C CYS A 5 6.17 16.50 -6.49
N VAL A 6 6.57 15.22 -6.40
CA VAL A 6 5.70 14.14 -5.96
C VAL A 6 5.45 14.36 -4.49
N LYS A 7 4.24 14.79 -4.14
CA LYS A 7 3.82 14.80 -2.74
C LYS A 7 3.75 13.34 -2.28
N VAL A 8 4.63 12.95 -1.37
CA VAL A 8 4.69 11.59 -0.82
C VAL A 8 3.47 11.28 0.05
N THR A 9 2.77 12.31 0.52
CA THR A 9 1.52 12.18 1.28
C THR A 9 0.52 13.26 0.86
N GLU A 10 -0.69 12.84 0.49
CA GLU A 10 -1.83 13.72 0.28
C GLU A 10 -3.03 13.15 1.04
N VAL A 11 -3.51 13.91 2.02
CA VAL A 11 -4.79 13.65 2.68
C VAL A 11 -5.78 14.61 2.07
N LYS A 12 -6.80 14.11 1.36
CA LYS A 12 -7.91 14.95 0.92
C LYS A 12 -8.58 15.55 2.15
N GLY A 13 -8.59 16.87 2.25
CA GLY A 13 -9.00 17.60 3.45
C GLY A 13 -10.49 17.44 3.83
N SER A 14 -10.77 17.88 5.07
CA SER A 14 -12.03 17.85 5.82
C SER A 14 -13.31 17.95 5.00
N GLY A 15 -13.90 16.80 4.68
CA GLY A 15 -15.19 16.67 4.00
C GLY A 15 -15.28 15.35 3.23
N ASP A 16 -14.16 14.97 2.61
CA ASP A 16 -14.01 13.70 1.93
C ASP A 16 -13.48 12.65 2.91
N GLN A 17 -14.37 11.80 3.37
CA GLN A 17 -14.14 10.66 4.27
C GLN A 17 -13.30 9.52 3.61
N GLN A 18 -12.51 9.83 2.58
CA GLN A 18 -11.92 8.92 1.60
C GLN A 18 -10.47 9.34 1.28
N GLY A 19 -9.59 8.38 1.06
CA GLY A 19 -8.26 8.56 0.49
C GLY A 19 -8.29 9.04 -0.96
N ALA A 20 -7.20 9.67 -1.41
CA ALA A 20 -7.06 10.08 -2.80
C ALA A 20 -6.88 8.86 -3.71
N LYS A 21 -7.70 8.75 -4.77
CA LYS A 21 -7.52 7.69 -5.75
C LYS A 21 -6.15 7.85 -6.42
N PRO A 22 -5.30 6.81 -6.43
CA PRO A 22 -4.02 6.87 -7.10
C PRO A 22 -4.18 6.83 -8.63
N GLU A 23 -3.12 7.26 -9.31
CA GLU A 23 -2.94 7.07 -10.75
C GLU A 23 -2.36 5.68 -11.00
N ASP A 24 -3.20 4.77 -11.49
CA ASP A 24 -2.86 3.36 -11.71
C ASP A 24 -1.58 3.17 -12.55
N ASP A 25 -1.39 3.99 -13.59
CA ASP A 25 -0.24 3.90 -14.49
C ASP A 25 1.06 4.37 -13.83
N ALA A 26 0.99 5.33 -12.90
CA ALA A 26 2.13 5.76 -12.10
C ALA A 26 2.58 4.64 -11.15
N ILE A 27 1.64 3.94 -10.49
CA ILE A 27 1.96 2.80 -9.61
C ILE A 27 2.60 1.66 -10.41
N LYS A 28 2.06 1.32 -11.59
CA LYS A 28 2.64 0.27 -12.45
C LYS A 28 4.04 0.64 -12.94
N THR A 29 4.23 1.90 -13.33
CA THR A 29 5.54 2.40 -13.77
C THR A 29 6.57 2.32 -12.64
N ALA A 30 6.18 2.69 -11.42
CA ALA A 30 7.04 2.56 -10.24
C ALA A 30 7.38 1.08 -9.95
N LEU A 31 6.40 0.17 -9.99
CA LEU A 31 6.63 -1.26 -9.80
C LEU A 31 7.58 -1.83 -10.86
N ALA A 32 7.38 -1.49 -12.13
CA ALA A 32 8.22 -1.94 -13.22
C ALA A 32 9.68 -1.45 -13.06
N ALA A 33 9.86 -0.20 -12.61
CA ALA A 33 11.16 0.35 -12.30
C ALA A 33 11.84 -0.39 -11.15
N LEU A 34 11.11 -0.66 -10.05
CA LEU A 34 11.63 -1.42 -8.91
C LEU A 34 12.05 -2.85 -9.30
N LYS A 35 11.28 -3.52 -10.16
CA LYS A 35 11.64 -4.85 -10.70
C LYS A 35 12.89 -4.80 -11.57
N LYS A 36 13.04 -3.81 -12.43
CA LYS A 36 14.27 -3.62 -13.21
C LYS A 36 15.49 -3.38 -12.31
N ILE A 37 15.32 -2.60 -11.23
CA ILE A 37 16.38 -2.39 -10.23
C ILE A 37 16.75 -3.72 -9.56
N LYS A 38 15.75 -4.54 -9.18
CA LYS A 38 15.98 -5.90 -8.66
C LYS A 38 16.80 -6.74 -9.64
N ASP A 39 16.40 -6.79 -10.91
CA ASP A 39 17.09 -7.59 -11.93
C ASP A 39 18.56 -7.14 -12.12
N VAL A 40 18.81 -5.83 -12.09
CA VAL A 40 20.17 -5.27 -12.17
C VAL A 40 20.98 -5.59 -10.92
N ALA A 41 20.36 -5.52 -9.74
CA ALA A 41 21.02 -5.84 -8.47
C ALA A 41 21.38 -7.33 -8.38
N GLU A 42 20.49 -8.23 -8.80
CA GLU A 42 20.74 -9.68 -8.85
C GLU A 42 21.87 -10.02 -9.82
N LYS A 43 21.95 -9.36 -10.98
CA LYS A 43 23.08 -9.50 -11.93
C LYS A 43 24.42 -9.06 -11.33
N GLN A 44 24.39 -8.17 -10.35
CA GLN A 44 25.57 -7.71 -9.60
C GLN A 44 25.83 -8.53 -8.33
N GLY A 45 25.09 -9.62 -8.11
CA GLY A 45 25.25 -10.49 -6.94
C GLY A 45 24.68 -9.91 -5.64
N ILE A 46 23.92 -8.80 -5.71
CA ILE A 46 23.23 -8.23 -4.56
C ILE A 46 21.95 -9.03 -4.35
N LYS A 47 21.88 -9.76 -3.23
CA LYS A 47 20.63 -10.39 -2.80
C LYS A 47 19.68 -9.31 -2.29
N LEU A 48 18.59 -9.06 -3.02
CA LEU A 48 17.49 -8.29 -2.46
C LEU A 48 16.85 -9.12 -1.35
N ALA A 49 16.58 -8.45 -0.23
CA ALA A 49 16.12 -9.09 0.99
C ALA A 49 14.79 -9.82 0.82
N GLU A 50 14.65 -10.92 1.55
CA GLU A 50 13.47 -11.76 1.60
C GLU A 50 12.56 -11.31 2.76
N ALA A 51 11.26 -11.40 2.57
CA ALA A 51 10.32 -11.03 3.62
C ALA A 51 10.45 -12.00 4.81
N SER A 52 10.84 -11.49 5.99
CA SER A 52 10.92 -12.27 7.23
C SER A 52 9.60 -12.43 7.97
N GLY A 53 8.49 -11.92 7.41
CA GLY A 53 7.15 -12.12 7.96
C GLY A 53 6.86 -11.28 9.19
N ALA A 54 7.00 -9.96 9.09
CA ALA A 54 6.54 -9.02 10.13
C ALA A 54 5.09 -9.30 10.59
N THR A 55 4.93 -9.57 11.88
CA THR A 55 3.62 -9.68 12.53
C THR A 55 3.09 -8.30 12.89
N VAL A 56 2.01 -7.90 12.24
CA VAL A 56 1.23 -6.71 12.59
C VAL A 56 0.19 -7.10 13.64
N GLY A 57 -0.03 -6.24 14.66
CA GLY A 57 -1.00 -6.52 15.71
C GLY A 57 -2.43 -6.51 15.16
N SER A 58 -3.31 -7.34 15.72
CA SER A 58 -4.72 -7.44 15.29
C SER A 58 -5.49 -6.13 15.43
N THR A 59 -5.04 -5.19 16.25
CA THR A 59 -5.64 -3.85 16.42
C THR A 59 -5.19 -2.83 15.37
N ASP A 60 -4.06 -3.09 14.70
CA ASP A 60 -3.43 -2.14 13.77
C ASP A 60 -4.00 -2.28 12.35
N LYS A 61 -4.68 -3.41 12.06
CA LYS A 61 -5.28 -3.74 10.75
C LYS A 61 -6.25 -2.68 10.22
N ASP A 62 -6.94 -1.97 11.12
CA ASP A 62 -7.88 -0.91 10.72
C ASP A 62 -7.14 0.33 10.18
N GLY A 63 -5.82 0.42 10.37
CA GLY A 63 -5.00 1.46 9.77
C GLY A 63 -5.04 1.46 8.25
N ALA A 64 -5.33 0.32 7.60
CA ALA A 64 -5.51 0.25 6.15
C ALA A 64 -6.71 1.06 5.63
N ALA A 65 -7.63 1.48 6.51
CA ALA A 65 -8.76 2.33 6.15
C ALA A 65 -8.32 3.63 5.47
N ILE A 66 -7.14 4.17 5.79
CA ILE A 66 -6.58 5.38 5.15
C ILE A 66 -6.43 5.26 3.62
N LEU A 67 -6.43 4.02 3.10
CA LEU A 67 -6.32 3.70 1.68
C LEU A 67 -7.68 3.49 0.99
N ALA A 68 -8.81 3.66 1.70
CA ALA A 68 -10.13 3.56 1.11
C ALA A 68 -10.37 4.73 0.15
N THR A 69 -10.49 4.46 -1.15
CA THR A 69 -10.65 5.46 -2.22
C THR A 69 -12.10 5.63 -2.67
N GLU A 70 -12.99 4.73 -2.24
CA GLU A 70 -14.41 4.74 -2.56
C GLU A 70 -15.24 5.01 -1.31
N SER A 71 -16.35 5.74 -1.46
CA SER A 71 -17.30 5.97 -0.37
C SER A 71 -18.22 4.77 -0.18
N GLY A 72 -18.22 4.13 0.99
CA GLY A 72 -19.25 3.16 1.34
C GLY A 72 -19.34 2.80 2.81
N GLY A 73 -19.02 3.75 3.68
CA GLY A 73 -19.01 3.58 5.14
C GLY A 73 -18.47 4.81 5.85
N LYS A 74 -18.62 4.84 7.18
CA LYS A 74 -18.27 5.97 8.07
C LYS A 74 -16.81 6.33 7.80
N GLY A 75 -16.55 7.60 7.49
CA GLY A 75 -15.21 8.05 7.16
C GLY A 75 -14.17 7.75 8.20
N LEU A 76 -12.92 7.96 7.78
CA LEU A 76 -11.73 7.65 8.56
C LEU A 76 -11.91 8.00 10.04
N ALA A 77 -12.00 6.97 10.87
CA ALA A 77 -12.19 7.15 12.29
C ALA A 77 -10.95 7.82 12.89
N ALA A 78 -11.16 8.67 13.91
CA ALA A 78 -10.06 9.27 14.64
C ALA A 78 -9.11 8.18 15.15
N GLY A 79 -7.83 8.24 14.74
CA GLY A 79 -6.79 7.28 15.13
C GLY A 79 -6.42 6.21 14.10
N GLU A 80 -7.12 6.09 12.96
CA GLU A 80 -6.71 5.16 11.89
C GLU A 80 -5.34 5.53 11.30
N ALA A 81 -5.00 6.82 11.24
CA ALA A 81 -3.66 7.28 10.85
C ALA A 81 -2.57 6.81 11.84
N SER A 82 -2.85 6.81 13.14
CA SER A 82 -1.91 6.31 14.16
C SER A 82 -1.74 4.79 14.07
N LYS A 83 -2.82 4.06 13.74
CA LYS A 83 -2.74 2.63 13.46
C LYS A 83 -1.90 2.34 12.20
N ALA A 84 -2.09 3.12 11.14
CA ALA A 84 -1.28 3.00 9.92
C ALA A 84 0.21 3.27 10.18
N LEU A 85 0.52 4.27 11.00
CA LEU A 85 1.89 4.53 11.45
C LEU A 85 2.46 3.33 12.21
N ALA A 86 1.69 2.74 13.13
CA ALA A 86 2.12 1.55 13.88
C ALA A 86 2.49 0.38 12.97
N ILE A 87 1.78 0.19 11.84
CA ILE A 87 2.14 -0.82 10.83
C ILE A 87 3.51 -0.50 10.22
N VAL A 88 3.71 0.72 9.72
CA VAL A 88 4.94 1.12 9.02
C VAL A 88 6.15 1.07 9.94
N THR A 89 6.00 1.33 11.25
CA THR A 89 7.11 1.24 12.22
C THR A 89 7.52 -0.19 12.57
N LYS A 90 6.70 -1.19 12.25
CA LYS A 90 6.96 -2.61 12.58
C LYS A 90 7.60 -3.37 11.43
N VAL A 91 7.45 -2.89 10.20
CA VAL A 91 8.00 -3.52 9.01
C VAL A 91 9.37 -2.92 8.69
N THR A 92 10.30 -3.78 8.27
CA THR A 92 11.59 -3.33 7.75
C THR A 92 11.46 -2.80 6.32
N GLY A 93 12.45 -2.02 5.87
CA GLY A 93 12.49 -1.54 4.48
C GLY A 93 12.60 -2.71 3.50
N GLU A 94 13.36 -3.74 3.89
CA GLU A 94 13.51 -5.02 3.21
C GLU A 94 12.17 -5.75 3.03
N GLU A 95 11.39 -5.90 4.11
CA GLU A 95 10.07 -6.53 4.05
C GLU A 95 9.08 -5.72 3.20
N THR A 96 9.14 -4.40 3.30
CA THR A 96 8.31 -3.51 2.48
C THR A 96 8.64 -3.66 1.00
N LEU A 97 9.93 -3.69 0.65
CA LEU A 97 10.38 -3.87 -0.72
C LEU A 97 10.01 -5.24 -1.26
N ALA A 98 10.19 -6.31 -0.47
CA ALA A 98 9.80 -7.67 -0.85
C ALA A 98 8.29 -7.78 -1.12
N ALA A 99 7.45 -7.18 -0.27
CA ALA A 99 5.99 -7.15 -0.45
C ALA A 99 5.56 -6.42 -1.73
N VAL A 100 6.22 -5.30 -2.05
CA VAL A 100 5.97 -4.57 -3.30
C VAL A 100 6.40 -5.40 -4.51
N LEU A 101 7.59 -6.01 -4.48
CA LEU A 101 8.11 -6.81 -5.59
C LEU A 101 7.32 -8.09 -5.86
N ALA A 102 6.67 -8.66 -4.84
CA ALA A 102 5.73 -9.78 -4.98
C ALA A 102 4.45 -9.40 -5.74
N SER A 103 4.15 -8.11 -5.86
CA SER A 103 2.98 -7.60 -6.59
C SER A 103 3.16 -7.69 -8.11
N LYS A 104 2.06 -7.65 -8.86
CA LYS A 104 2.05 -7.73 -10.33
C LYS A 104 1.54 -6.42 -10.93
N GLU A 105 2.00 -6.09 -12.13
CA GLU A 105 1.55 -4.89 -12.86
C GLU A 105 0.06 -4.98 -13.26
N GLY A 106 -0.48 -6.20 -13.30
CA GLY A 106 -1.89 -6.48 -13.54
C GLY A 106 -2.76 -6.47 -12.29
N ASP A 107 -2.21 -6.16 -11.12
CA ASP A 107 -2.98 -6.03 -9.87
C ASP A 107 -4.02 -4.92 -10.00
N LYS A 108 -5.15 -5.10 -9.32
CA LYS A 108 -6.32 -4.23 -9.41
C LYS A 108 -6.72 -3.74 -8.03
N ALA A 109 -7.45 -2.64 -8.01
CA ALA A 109 -8.13 -2.19 -6.80
C ALA A 109 -9.01 -3.30 -6.22
N LEU A 110 -9.18 -3.28 -4.90
CA LEU A 110 -9.91 -4.31 -4.17
C LEU A 110 -11.41 -4.22 -4.45
N SER A 111 -11.96 -5.29 -5.03
CA SER A 111 -13.40 -5.48 -5.21
C SER A 111 -14.04 -6.33 -4.10
N SER A 112 -13.22 -6.89 -3.20
CA SER A 112 -13.62 -7.76 -2.09
C SER A 112 -12.73 -7.48 -0.87
N ALA A 113 -13.14 -7.94 0.30
CA ALA A 113 -12.34 -7.85 1.53
C ALA A 113 -10.94 -8.43 1.31
N ALA A 114 -9.92 -7.66 1.74
CA ALA A 114 -8.54 -8.09 1.68
C ALA A 114 -8.34 -9.38 2.50
N THR A 115 -7.55 -10.28 1.94
CA THR A 115 -7.10 -11.54 2.54
C THR A 115 -5.58 -11.58 2.63
N ALA A 116 -5.02 -12.63 3.23
CA ALA A 116 -3.57 -12.87 3.26
C ALA A 116 -2.92 -12.97 1.86
N GLY A 117 -3.71 -13.24 0.80
CA GLY A 117 -3.23 -13.29 -0.59
C GLY A 117 -3.25 -11.94 -1.32
N THR A 118 -3.67 -10.87 -0.65
CA THR A 118 -3.78 -9.54 -1.26
C THR A 118 -2.40 -8.92 -1.42
N THR A 119 -2.10 -8.41 -2.63
CA THR A 119 -0.80 -7.80 -2.92
C THR A 119 -0.72 -6.35 -2.44
N ALA A 120 0.50 -5.87 -2.22
CA ALA A 120 0.74 -4.49 -1.81
C ALA A 120 0.20 -3.47 -2.83
N VAL A 121 0.30 -3.76 -4.13
CA VAL A 121 -0.26 -2.89 -5.18
C VAL A 121 -1.78 -2.87 -5.17
N SER A 122 -2.44 -4.01 -4.92
CA SER A 122 -3.91 -4.04 -4.80
C SER A 122 -4.39 -3.18 -3.62
N PHE A 123 -3.68 -3.21 -2.49
CA PHE A 123 -3.93 -2.31 -1.36
C PHE A 123 -3.70 -0.84 -1.70
N ALA A 124 -2.61 -0.52 -2.39
CA ALA A 124 -2.28 0.85 -2.78
C ALA A 124 -3.30 1.45 -3.75
N LEU A 125 -3.86 0.63 -4.66
CA LEU A 125 -4.93 1.02 -5.58
C LEU A 125 -6.26 1.30 -4.84
N GLY A 126 -6.40 0.79 -3.62
CA GLY A 126 -7.52 1.06 -2.73
C GLY A 126 -8.78 0.25 -3.04
N GLY A 127 -9.91 0.77 -2.57
CA GLY A 127 -11.26 0.19 -2.66
C GLY A 127 -12.17 0.89 -1.65
N ASN A 128 -13.32 0.29 -1.31
CA ASN A 128 -14.13 0.78 -0.19
C ASN A 128 -13.51 0.38 1.16
N GLU A 129 -13.90 1.05 2.24
CA GLU A 129 -13.54 0.79 3.64
C GLU A 129 -13.65 -0.71 3.99
N ASN A 130 -14.74 -1.37 3.61
CA ASN A 130 -14.96 -2.80 3.85
C ASN A 130 -14.02 -3.72 3.06
N HIS A 131 -13.41 -3.22 1.97
CA HIS A 131 -12.47 -3.98 1.17
C HIS A 131 -11.06 -3.88 1.75
N VAL A 132 -10.66 -2.68 2.19
CA VAL A 132 -9.33 -2.45 2.77
C VAL A 132 -9.22 -2.89 4.24
N LYS A 133 -10.33 -2.88 4.99
CA LYS A 133 -10.40 -3.48 6.33
C LYS A 133 -10.45 -4.99 6.21
N THR A 134 -9.43 -5.67 6.72
CA THR A 134 -9.43 -7.14 6.79
C THR A 134 -10.46 -7.59 7.82
N LYS A 135 -11.44 -8.40 7.39
CA LYS A 135 -12.31 -9.18 8.29
C LYS A 135 -11.57 -10.49 8.60
N GLN A 136 -10.81 -10.50 9.69
CA GLN A 136 -10.40 -11.74 10.37
C GLN A 136 -10.95 -11.72 11.78
#